data_AF-A0A5D0CRU0-F1
#
_entry.id   AF-A0A5D0CRU0-F1
#
_cell.length_a   1.000
_cell.length_b   1.000
_cell.length_c   1.000
_cell.angle_alpha   90.00
_cell.angle_beta   90.00
_cell.angle_gamma   90.00
#
_symmetry.space_group_name_H-M   'P 1'
#
loop_
_entity.id
_entity.type
_entity.pdbx_description
1 polymer ?
#
loop_
_entity_poly.entity_id
_entity_poly.type
_entity_poly.pdbx_seq_one_letter_code
_entity_poly.pdbx_strand_id
1 'polypeptide(L)'
;MAQEKRKMSREEAGRLGGQATAKNHGKEFYQEIGQKGGEATSRNHDREFYQEIGQKGGEATSEKHDKEFYREIGRKGGEARNNSNK
;
A
#
# COMPACT_ATOMS: atom_id res chain seq x y z
N MET A 1 7.51 1.45 48.48
CA MET A 1 7.93 0.88 47.19
C MET A 1 7.30 1.72 46.09
N ALA A 2 8.08 2.58 45.44
CA ALA A 2 7.57 3.40 44.34
C ALA A 2 7.33 2.48 43.14
N GLN A 3 6.07 2.39 42.70
CA GLN A 3 5.74 1.71 41.45
C GLN A 3 6.39 2.50 40.31
N GLU A 4 7.51 2.01 39.81
CA GLU A 4 8.07 2.38 38.52
C GLU A 4 6.95 2.21 37.48
N LYS A 5 6.32 3.32 37.08
CA LYS A 5 5.40 3.33 35.95
C LYS A 5 6.21 2.86 34.75
N ARG A 6 5.99 1.62 34.30
CA ARG A 6 6.50 1.12 33.01
C ARG A 6 6.11 2.15 31.95
N LYS A 7 7.08 2.96 31.52
CA LYS A 7 6.89 3.88 30.40
C LYS A 7 6.73 3.03 29.15
N MET A 8 5.57 3.15 28.52
CA MET A 8 5.27 2.50 27.26
C MET A 8 6.29 2.91 26.19
N SER A 9 6.75 1.93 25.39
CA SER A 9 7.65 2.22 24.25
C SER A 9 6.92 3.02 23.17
N ARG A 10 7.66 3.78 22.35
CA ARG A 10 7.10 4.49 21.18
C ARG A 10 6.42 3.52 20.21
N GLU A 11 7.02 2.35 20.00
CA GLU A 11 6.46 1.32 19.14
C GLU A 11 5.15 0.75 19.70
N GLU A 12 5.13 0.53 21.02
CA GLU A 12 3.95 0.03 21.73
C GLU A 12 2.81 1.05 21.69
N ALA A 13 3.12 2.33 21.89
CA ALA A 13 2.16 3.42 21.75
C ALA A 13 1.63 3.53 20.31
N GLY A 14 2.49 3.42 19.29
CA GLY A 14 2.10 3.44 17.88
C GLY A 14 1.18 2.27 17.53
N ARG A 15 1.52 1.06 17.99
CA ARG A 15 0.69 -0.14 17.80
C ARG A 15 -0.68 0.01 18.44
N LEU A 16 -0.74 0.47 19.69
CA LEU A 16 -2.01 0.67 20.41
C LEU A 16 -2.86 1.77 19.76
N GLY A 17 -2.24 2.85 19.31
CA GLY A 17 -2.92 3.90 18.54
C GLY A 17 -3.53 3.35 17.25
N GLY A 18 -2.76 2.58 16.48
CA GLY A 18 -3.26 1.94 15.26
C GLY A 18 -4.42 0.97 15.52
N GLN A 19 -4.35 0.17 16.59
CA GLN A 19 -5.43 -0.72 17.00
C GLN A 19 -6.69 0.04 17.43
N ALA A 20 -6.54 1.14 18.15
CA ALA A 20 -7.68 1.98 18.54
C ALA A 20 -8.34 2.60 17.30
N THR A 21 -7.56 3.15 16.37
CA THR A 21 -8.06 3.69 15.09
C THR A 21 -8.79 2.61 14.29
N ALA A 22 -8.22 1.42 14.15
CA ALA A 22 -8.84 0.31 13.40
C ALA A 22 -10.16 -0.18 14.01
N LYS A 23 -10.35 -0.05 15.32
CA LYS A 23 -11.61 -0.40 15.99
C LYS A 23 -12.69 0.67 15.81
N ASN A 24 -12.30 1.94 15.69
CA ASN A 24 -13.22 3.07 15.70
C ASN A 24 -13.62 3.55 14.29
N HIS A 25 -12.93 3.10 13.24
CA HIS A 25 -13.12 3.60 11.89
C HIS A 25 -13.47 2.50 10.88
N GLY A 26 -14.43 2.81 10.02
CA GLY A 26 -14.88 1.94 8.92
C GLY A 26 -14.11 2.16 7.61
N LYS A 27 -14.58 1.52 6.55
CA LYS A 27 -13.96 1.54 5.22
C LYS A 27 -13.87 2.95 4.64
N GLU A 28 -14.91 3.75 4.81
CA GLU A 28 -15.03 5.11 4.26
C GLU A 28 -13.91 6.02 4.80
N PHE A 29 -13.58 5.89 6.09
CA PHE A 29 -12.48 6.64 6.70
C PHE A 29 -11.15 6.34 6.02
N TYR A 30 -10.84 5.07 5.77
CA TYR A 30 -9.59 4.68 5.11
C TYR A 30 -9.54 5.10 3.64
N GLN A 31 -10.69 5.08 2.95
CA GLN A 31 -10.80 5.60 1.60
C GLN A 31 -10.53 7.10 1.56
N GLU A 32 -11.12 7.87 2.47
CA GLU A 32 -10.95 9.32 2.55
C GLU A 32 -9.49 9.70 2.82
N ILE A 33 -8.84 9.09 3.82
CA ILE A 33 -7.43 9.40 4.12
C ILE A 33 -6.50 8.94 2.99
N GLY A 34 -6.83 7.83 2.32
CA GLY A 34 -6.10 7.36 1.14
C GLY A 34 -6.20 8.34 -0.02
N GLN A 35 -7.40 8.85 -0.30
CA GLN A 35 -7.62 9.87 -1.31
C GLN A 35 -6.84 11.15 -1.00
N LYS A 36 -6.95 11.65 0.24
CA LYS A 36 -6.20 12.85 0.67
C LYS A 36 -4.69 12.68 0.52
N GLY A 37 -4.16 11.51 0.87
CA GLY A 37 -2.74 11.18 0.68
C GLY A 37 -2.35 11.15 -0.79
N GLY A 38 -3.19 10.55 -1.64
CA GLY A 38 -2.98 10.51 -3.09
C GLY A 38 -2.98 11.91 -3.73
N GLU A 39 -3.95 12.75 -3.38
CA GLU A 39 -4.03 14.15 -3.85
C GLU A 39 -2.86 15.00 -3.36
N ALA A 40 -2.43 14.81 -2.11
CA ALA A 40 -1.25 15.51 -1.60
C ALA A 40 0.02 15.08 -2.34
N THR A 41 0.16 13.80 -2.67
CA THR A 41 1.29 13.27 -3.45
C THR A 41 1.26 13.83 -4.87
N SER A 42 0.10 13.78 -5.55
CA SER A 42 -0.01 14.24 -6.94
C SER A 42 0.18 15.75 -7.10
N ARG A 43 -0.16 16.56 -6.09
CA ARG A 43 0.13 18.00 -6.09
C ARG A 43 1.61 18.34 -5.96
N ASN A 44 2.42 17.44 -5.39
CA ASN A 44 3.84 17.68 -5.09
C ASN A 44 4.80 16.99 -6.07
N HIS A 45 4.28 16.18 -7.00
CA HIS A 45 5.11 15.35 -7.86
C HIS A 45 4.65 15.40 -9.32
N ASP A 46 5.64 15.51 -10.20
CA ASP A 46 5.44 15.57 -11.64
C ASP A 46 5.53 14.20 -12.30
N ARG A 47 5.31 14.17 -13.62
CA ARG A 47 5.35 12.97 -14.45
C ARG A 47 6.67 12.20 -14.33
N GLU A 48 7.80 12.87 -14.13
CA GLU A 48 9.10 12.22 -14.00
C GLU A 48 9.20 11.37 -12.73
N PHE A 49 8.67 11.86 -11.60
CA PHE A 49 8.61 11.10 -10.35
C PHE A 49 7.86 9.78 -10.54
N TYR A 50 6.69 9.81 -11.18
CA TYR A 50 5.90 8.61 -11.41
C TYR A 50 6.56 7.63 -12.39
N GLN A 51 7.30 8.13 -13.38
CA GLN A 51 8.10 7.29 -14.28
C GLN A 51 9.23 6.60 -13.53
N GLU A 52 9.96 7.33 -12.68
CA GLU A 52 11.08 6.79 -11.92
C GLU A 52 10.61 5.68 -10.95
N ILE A 53 9.55 5.92 -10.17
CA ILE A 53 9.04 4.89 -9.25
C ILE A 53 8.46 3.68 -10.00
N GLY A 54 7.86 3.91 -11.17
CA GLY A 54 7.36 2.85 -12.04
C GLY A 54 8.49 1.98 -12.60
N GLN A 55 9.58 2.62 -13.06
CA GLN A 55 10.78 1.93 -13.52
C GLN A 55 11.40 1.09 -12.39
N LYS A 56 11.62 1.69 -11.21
CA LYS A 56 12.15 0.98 -10.04
C LYS A 56 11.30 -0.23 -9.64
N GLY A 57 9.97 -0.09 -9.68
CA GLY A 57 9.04 -1.19 -9.40
C GLY A 57 9.12 -2.30 -10.45
N GLY A 58 9.26 -1.94 -11.72
CA GLY A 58 9.45 -2.88 -12.83
C GLY A 58 10.77 -3.64 -12.75
N GLU A 59 11.88 -2.94 -12.50
CA GLU A 59 13.21 -3.52 -12.31
C GLU A 59 13.22 -4.50 -11.14
N ALA A 60 12.72 -4.10 -9.96
CA ALA A 60 12.64 -4.97 -8.79
C ALA A 60 11.78 -6.23 -9.03
N THR A 61 10.74 -6.12 -9.86
CA THR A 61 9.89 -7.25 -10.25
C THR A 61 10.65 -8.16 -11.23
N SER A 62 11.33 -7.58 -12.22
CA SER A 62 12.12 -8.31 -13.22
C SER A 62 13.30 -9.06 -12.61
N GLU A 63 13.91 -8.53 -11.56
CA GLU A 63 15.01 -9.20 -10.84
C GLU A 63 14.53 -10.41 -10.03
N LYS A 64 13.29 -10.36 -9.53
CA LYS A 64 12.74 -11.38 -8.62
C LYS A 64 11.97 -12.50 -9.32
N HIS A 65 11.56 -12.28 -10.57
CA HIS A 65 10.62 -13.16 -11.27
C HIS A 65 11.14 -13.64 -12.62
N ASP A 66 10.74 -14.86 -12.97
CA ASP A 66 11.15 -15.52 -14.20
C ASP A 66 10.07 -15.43 -15.29
N LYS A 67 10.33 -16.10 -16.43
CA LYS A 67 9.41 -16.12 -17.57
C LYS A 67 8.05 -16.77 -17.23
N GLU A 68 7.99 -17.66 -16.24
CA GLU A 68 6.74 -18.33 -15.88
C GLU A 68 5.78 -17.37 -15.18
N PHE A 69 6.30 -16.57 -14.26
CA PHE A 69 5.54 -15.49 -13.63
C PHE A 69 4.87 -14.57 -14.67
N TYR A 70 5.62 -14.11 -15.68
CA TYR A 70 5.07 -13.23 -16.73
C TYR A 70 4.00 -13.92 -17.59
N ARG A 71 4.16 -15.22 -17.86
CA ARG A 71 3.12 -16.01 -18.56
C ARG A 71 1.84 -16.11 -17.72
N GLU A 72 1.97 -16.34 -16.41
CA GLU A 72 0.83 -16.49 -15.52
C GLU A 72 0.03 -15.19 -15.40
N ILE A 73 0.70 -14.05 -15.17
CA ILE A 73 0.01 -12.75 -15.09
C ILE A 73 -0.63 -12.37 -16.43
N GLY A 74 0.01 -12.71 -17.55
CA GLY A 74 -0.55 -12.52 -18.89
C GLY A 74 -1.83 -13.33 -19.10
N ARG A 75 -1.82 -14.62 -18.71
CA ARG A 75 -3.01 -15.48 -18.75
C ARG A 75 -4.14 -14.91 -17.88
N LYS A 76 -3.85 -14.56 -16.63
CA LYS A 76 -4.83 -13.97 -15.69
C LYS A 76 -5.44 -12.69 -16.26
N GLY A 77 -4.63 -11.82 -16.86
CA GLY A 77 -5.11 -10.60 -17.52
C GLY A 77 -6.01 -10.87 -18.72
N GLY A 78 -5.72 -11.90 -19.51
CA GLY A 78 -6.57 -12.35 -20.62
C GLY A 78 -7.91 -12.91 -20.15
N GLU A 79 -7.89 -13.78 -19.14
CA GLU A 79 -9.11 -14.36 -18.54
C GLU A 79 -10.04 -13.30 -17.96
N ALA A 80 -9.49 -12.30 -17.25
CA ALA A 80 -10.27 -11.20 -16.67
C ALA A 80 -11.02 -10.38 -17.75
N ARG A 81 -10.35 -10.11 -18.88
CA ARG A 81 -10.96 -9.41 -20.03
C ARG A 81 -12.07 -10.25 -20.67
N ASN A 82 -11.85 -11.56 -20.82
CA ASN A 82 -12.85 -12.46 -21.38
C ASN A 82 -14.09 -12.60 -20.49
N ASN A 83 -13.92 -12.63 -19.17
CA ASN A 83 -15.03 -12.69 -18.22
C ASN A 83 -15.81 -11.38 -18.11
N SER A 84 -15.20 -10.24 -18.43
CA SER A 84 -15.88 -8.93 -18.42
C SER A 84 -16.74 -8.70 -19.67
N ASN A 85 -16.54 -9.50 -20.73
CA ASN A 85 -17.26 -9.41 -22.01
C ASN A 85 -18.36 -10.47 -22.15
N LYS A 86 -18.75 -11.13 -21.05
CA LYS A 86 -19.72 -12.24 -21.02
C LYS A 86 -20.85 -11.91 -20.04
#